data_AF-A0A8H6XJD5-F1
#
_entry.id   AF-A0A8H6XJD5-F1
#
_cell.length_a   1.000
_cell.length_b   1.000
_cell.length_c   1.000
_cell.angle_alpha   90.00
_cell.angle_beta   90.00
_cell.angle_gamma   90.00
#
_symmetry.space_group_name_H-M   'P 1'
#
loop_
_entity.id
_entity.type
_entity.pdbx_description
1 polymer ?
#
loop_
_entity_poly.entity_id
_entity_poly.type
_entity_poly.pdbx_seq_one_letter_code
_entity_poly.pdbx_strand_id
1 'polypeptide(L)'
;MPALRRSSRAKASSVTISSARNAKSHTTTKAASGKKSSRKAAKPVQATATSDLPSTLSLLENSRQTTDEWLKSKRTKKGYGNYVKGGKKWLVEWTAEGRLDDEISEDAFDVMSEQTPLALRALTAYKCEHLARGFASAEGIRSAFKDYFERVCGCQGDFWKYNSHNQKWEGNPVFESGFKTYYESLKNRHNRTSTATQALPMLPADLKVIMEYLDSPEAIKYFTVTQRLNDELINLQFKDIKLNLRSKTGIPYHEFSLIFRKTNKDPTKVQKYMVQIDPAHPEIDCYTHVEAWKAHMERLLGRRLAGTDYVFPALASTGQIKFGEPTSRSAFETLLDKVGTLMRYLLDELMAYEEGFSDIMMDDRVIDRHETFMGKDERVPVSKADLLKFEDSILTKIRGMIAGVPAPPIPASTSAANASVRPAGNGTPATRAETPVPPPASPTNDHITPSPYVPQPSRIPETKTLDEALAYWEHGAPQKGLDVPLKEWATLFKSSEYTSEAVKLGNIRFVCEEFRIHCNGDFAVFEEKFPGMRRKFTMLMKSVRAERKLRGEAKSRNSRK
;
A
#
# COMPACT_ATOMS: atom_id res chain seq x y z
N MET A 1 58.19 -36.52 6.79
CA MET A 1 59.07 -37.46 7.54
C MET A 1 60.15 -36.63 8.20
N PRO A 2 60.48 -36.77 9.51
CA PRO A 2 60.04 -37.74 10.53
C PRO A 2 59.09 -37.09 11.58
N ALA A 3 58.11 -37.72 12.23
CA ALA A 3 58.00 -38.98 12.99
C ALA A 3 58.72 -38.97 14.35
N LEU A 4 57.97 -38.81 15.45
CA LEU A 4 58.08 -39.65 16.65
C LEU A 4 56.92 -39.46 17.66
N ARG A 5 56.47 -40.60 18.18
CA ARG A 5 55.35 -40.87 19.10
C ARG A 5 55.71 -40.59 20.58
N ARG A 6 54.69 -40.30 21.40
CA ARG A 6 54.37 -40.90 22.74
C ARG A 6 53.13 -40.18 23.30
N SER A 7 51.95 -40.79 23.41
CA SER A 7 51.47 -41.70 24.48
C SER A 7 51.66 -41.17 25.90
N SER A 8 50.60 -40.63 26.49
CA SER A 8 50.30 -40.82 27.91
C SER A 8 48.79 -40.67 28.19
N ARG A 9 48.28 -41.74 28.78
CA ARG A 9 46.92 -42.03 29.23
C ARG A 9 46.75 -41.51 30.67
N ALA A 10 45.67 -40.79 30.99
CA ALA A 10 45.15 -40.75 32.36
C ALA A 10 43.70 -40.20 32.48
N LYS A 11 42.88 -41.09 33.02
CA LYS A 11 41.78 -40.90 33.99
C LYS A 11 40.56 -40.04 33.61
N ALA A 12 39.50 -40.82 33.36
CA ALA A 12 38.10 -40.49 33.60
C ALA A 12 37.85 -39.98 35.03
N SER A 13 36.97 -38.99 35.12
CA SER A 13 36.12 -38.74 36.29
C SER A 13 34.69 -38.57 35.78
N SER A 14 33.89 -39.58 36.07
CA SER A 14 32.44 -39.62 35.89
C SER A 14 31.77 -38.70 36.90
N VAL A 15 31.00 -37.72 36.41
CA VAL A 15 29.98 -37.04 37.22
C VAL A 15 28.63 -37.31 36.56
N THR A 16 27.90 -38.20 37.20
CA THR A 16 26.53 -38.59 36.88
C THR A 16 25.59 -37.49 37.35
N ILE A 17 25.03 -36.70 36.42
CA ILE A 17 23.88 -35.84 36.70
C ILE A 17 22.64 -36.55 36.13
N SER A 18 21.91 -37.19 37.03
CA SER A 18 20.58 -37.73 36.84
C SER A 18 19.57 -36.60 36.64
N SER A 19 19.13 -36.39 35.39
CA SER A 19 17.95 -35.56 35.09
C SER A 19 16.81 -36.46 34.62
N ALA A 20 15.94 -36.83 35.56
CA ALA A 20 14.67 -37.48 35.29
C ALA A 20 13.77 -36.55 34.47
N ARG A 21 13.58 -36.85 33.18
CA ARG A 21 12.50 -36.26 32.37
C ARG A 21 11.31 -37.23 32.37
N ASN A 22 10.25 -36.76 33.01
CA ASN A 22 8.96 -37.42 33.11
C ASN A 22 8.26 -37.36 31.73
N ALA A 23 8.31 -38.46 30.98
CA ALA A 23 7.60 -38.61 29.72
C ALA A 23 6.18 -39.13 29.99
N LYS A 24 5.18 -38.23 30.05
CA LYS A 24 3.77 -38.60 29.94
C LYS A 24 3.37 -38.60 28.47
N SER A 25 3.38 -39.79 27.88
CA SER A 25 2.73 -40.11 26.61
C SER A 25 1.21 -40.11 26.80
N HIS A 26 0.53 -39.08 26.31
CA HIS A 26 -0.91 -39.15 26.05
C HIS A 26 -1.14 -39.40 24.55
N THR A 27 -1.19 -40.67 24.20
CA THR A 27 -1.74 -41.15 22.93
C THR A 27 -3.26 -40.98 22.99
N THR A 28 -3.79 -39.92 22.38
CA THR A 28 -5.23 -39.81 22.09
C THR A 28 -5.43 -39.90 20.58
N THR A 29 -5.65 -41.12 20.12
CA THR A 29 -6.18 -41.44 18.79
C THR A 29 -7.59 -40.85 18.66
N LYS A 30 -7.70 -39.63 18.11
CA LYS A 30 -8.97 -39.06 17.69
C LYS A 30 -9.17 -39.39 16.22
N ALA A 31 -9.90 -40.48 15.97
CA ALA A 31 -10.36 -40.86 14.64
C ALA A 31 -11.20 -39.73 14.05
N ALA A 32 -10.63 -38.99 13.09
CA ALA A 32 -11.34 -38.00 12.30
C ALA A 32 -12.15 -38.73 11.25
N SER A 33 -13.44 -38.97 11.53
CA SER A 33 -14.41 -39.42 10.54
C SER A 33 -14.55 -38.33 9.47
N GLY A 34 -13.97 -38.60 8.30
CA GLY A 34 -14.10 -37.74 7.13
C GLY A 34 -15.56 -37.64 6.70
N LYS A 35 -16.18 -36.48 6.95
CA LYS A 35 -17.45 -36.11 6.32
C LYS A 35 -17.21 -35.96 4.81
N LYS A 36 -17.43 -37.05 4.08
CA LYS A 36 -17.61 -37.04 2.62
C LYS A 36 -18.80 -36.12 2.32
N SER A 37 -18.53 -35.00 1.66
CA SER A 37 -19.55 -34.18 1.02
C SER A 37 -20.12 -34.97 -0.16
N SER A 38 -21.09 -35.85 0.12
CA SER A 38 -21.94 -36.42 -0.91
C SER A 38 -22.80 -35.29 -1.45
N ARG A 39 -22.56 -34.89 -2.71
CA ARG A 39 -23.56 -34.14 -3.49
C ARG A 39 -24.83 -34.99 -3.46
N LYS A 40 -25.81 -34.54 -2.67
CA LYS A 40 -27.14 -35.14 -2.60
C LYS A 40 -27.74 -34.98 -4.00
N ALA A 41 -27.85 -36.08 -4.74
CA ALA A 41 -28.68 -36.14 -5.93
C ALA A 41 -30.07 -35.65 -5.53
N ALA A 42 -30.59 -34.64 -6.26
CA ALA A 42 -31.93 -34.13 -6.03
C ALA A 42 -32.91 -35.29 -6.19
N LYS A 43 -33.50 -35.74 -5.08
CA LYS A 43 -34.61 -36.69 -5.12
C LYS A 43 -35.74 -36.01 -5.91
N PRO A 44 -36.33 -36.66 -6.91
CA PRO A 44 -37.53 -36.14 -7.56
C PRO A 44 -38.61 -36.00 -6.48
N VAL A 45 -39.10 -34.77 -6.31
CA VAL A 45 -40.21 -34.46 -5.42
C VAL A 45 -41.43 -35.16 -6.00
N GLN A 46 -41.76 -36.33 -5.45
CA GLN A 46 -43.05 -36.97 -5.71
C GLN A 46 -44.13 -36.06 -5.14
N ALA A 47 -44.91 -35.45 -6.03
CA ALA A 47 -46.09 -34.67 -5.70
C ALA A 47 -47.16 -35.61 -5.14
N THR A 48 -47.14 -35.83 -3.82
CA THR A 48 -48.29 -36.40 -3.12
C THR A 48 -49.37 -35.34 -3.08
N ALA A 49 -50.36 -35.49 -3.95
CA ALA A 49 -51.55 -34.66 -4.04
C ALA A 49 -52.47 -34.89 -2.84
N THR A 50 -52.20 -34.22 -1.73
CA THR A 50 -53.19 -33.97 -0.67
C THR A 50 -53.33 -32.46 -0.53
N SER A 51 -54.50 -31.97 -0.95
CA SER A 51 -54.82 -30.58 -1.28
C SER A 51 -55.15 -29.72 -0.05
N ASP A 52 -54.33 -29.77 1.00
CA ASP A 52 -54.50 -28.86 2.12
C ASP A 52 -53.72 -27.58 1.83
N LEU A 53 -54.45 -26.50 1.59
CA LEU A 53 -53.87 -25.17 1.42
C LEU A 53 -53.05 -24.82 2.69
N PRO A 54 -51.80 -24.37 2.55
CA PRO A 54 -50.98 -24.00 3.70
C PRO A 54 -51.65 -22.88 4.48
N SER A 55 -51.67 -23.01 5.81
CA SER A 55 -52.23 -21.97 6.68
C SER A 55 -51.42 -20.67 6.57
N THR A 56 -52.05 -19.53 6.81
CA THR A 56 -51.38 -18.22 6.82
C THR A 56 -50.18 -18.19 7.78
N LEU A 57 -50.30 -18.84 8.95
CA LEU A 57 -49.20 -18.97 9.91
C LEU A 57 -48.01 -19.76 9.32
N SER A 58 -48.29 -20.84 8.58
CA SER A 58 -47.23 -21.60 7.89
C SER A 58 -46.54 -20.78 6.80
N LEU A 59 -47.30 -19.98 6.04
CA LEU A 59 -46.72 -19.10 5.01
C LEU A 59 -45.86 -17.99 5.62
N LEU A 60 -46.30 -17.38 6.72
CA LEU A 60 -45.52 -16.36 7.43
C LEU A 60 -44.25 -16.95 8.06
N GLU A 61 -44.32 -18.16 8.63
CA GLU A 61 -43.14 -18.83 9.17
C GLU A 61 -42.15 -19.23 8.08
N ASN A 62 -42.63 -19.75 6.93
CA ASN A 62 -41.78 -20.04 5.78
C ASN A 62 -41.13 -18.77 5.21
N SER A 63 -41.86 -17.65 5.16
CA SER A 63 -41.32 -16.34 4.77
C SER A 63 -40.24 -15.88 5.73
N ARG A 64 -40.44 -16.04 7.05
CA ARG A 64 -39.45 -15.73 8.08
C ARG A 64 -38.19 -16.59 7.93
N GLN A 65 -38.35 -17.90 7.75
CA GLN A 65 -37.23 -18.83 7.55
C GLN A 65 -36.45 -18.52 6.28
N THR A 66 -37.14 -18.25 5.17
CA THR A 66 -36.50 -17.88 3.90
C THR A 66 -35.76 -16.55 4.05
N THR A 67 -36.40 -15.56 4.65
CA THR A 67 -35.74 -14.27 4.93
C THR A 67 -34.51 -14.49 5.79
N ASP A 68 -34.60 -15.32 6.82
CA ASP A 68 -33.45 -15.64 7.65
C ASP A 68 -32.34 -16.33 6.85
N GLU A 69 -32.65 -17.36 6.08
CA GLU A 69 -31.65 -18.11 5.31
C GLU A 69 -30.95 -17.26 4.25
N TRP A 70 -31.67 -16.35 3.60
CA TRP A 70 -31.19 -15.65 2.42
C TRP A 70 -30.78 -14.19 2.65
N LEU A 71 -31.32 -13.50 3.67
CA LEU A 71 -30.99 -12.09 3.93
C LEU A 71 -29.55 -11.89 4.41
N LYS A 72 -29.01 -12.86 5.16
CA LYS A 72 -27.66 -12.76 5.74
C LYS A 72 -26.87 -14.05 5.54
N SER A 73 -25.63 -13.90 5.04
CA SER A 73 -24.72 -15.04 4.88
C SER A 73 -24.47 -15.74 6.24
N LYS A 74 -24.25 -17.06 6.21
CA LYS A 74 -23.88 -17.85 7.41
C LYS A 74 -22.67 -17.27 8.15
N ARG A 75 -21.73 -16.69 7.40
CA ARG A 75 -20.53 -16.02 7.95
C ARG A 75 -20.91 -14.74 8.72
N THR A 76 -21.81 -13.93 8.17
CA THR A 76 -22.30 -12.69 8.81
C THR A 76 -23.05 -13.02 10.09
N LYS A 77 -23.97 -14.00 10.07
CA LYS A 77 -24.69 -14.45 11.28
C LYS A 77 -23.73 -14.91 12.38
N LYS A 78 -22.73 -15.72 12.03
CA LYS A 78 -21.68 -16.15 12.97
C LYS A 78 -20.87 -14.95 13.50
N GLY A 79 -20.53 -14.00 12.63
CA GLY A 79 -19.85 -12.76 13.01
C GLY A 79 -20.65 -11.94 14.02
N TYR A 80 -21.95 -11.74 13.78
CA TYR A 80 -22.84 -11.00 14.68
C TYR A 80 -23.00 -11.71 16.01
N GLY A 81 -23.21 -13.02 16.00
CA GLY A 81 -23.26 -13.82 17.23
C GLY A 81 -21.98 -13.71 18.06
N ASN A 82 -20.81 -13.62 17.44
CA ASN A 82 -19.54 -13.40 18.15
C ASN A 82 -19.46 -12.01 18.78
N TYR A 83 -19.91 -10.95 18.09
CA TYR A 83 -19.95 -9.60 18.65
C TYR A 83 -20.88 -9.51 19.86
N VAL A 84 -22.10 -10.04 19.74
CA VAL A 84 -23.07 -10.05 20.85
C VAL A 84 -22.54 -10.86 22.03
N LYS A 85 -22.04 -12.08 21.80
CA LYS A 85 -21.46 -12.92 22.85
C LYS A 85 -20.29 -12.22 23.54
N GLY A 86 -19.41 -11.58 22.77
CA GLY A 86 -18.28 -10.82 23.31
C GLY A 86 -18.70 -9.60 24.11
N GLY A 87 -19.75 -8.89 23.66
CA GLY A 87 -20.30 -7.72 24.35
C GLY A 87 -20.98 -8.09 25.67
N LYS A 88 -21.82 -9.13 25.68
CA LYS A 88 -22.44 -9.64 26.91
C LYS A 88 -21.42 -10.11 27.93
N LYS A 89 -20.42 -10.87 27.48
CA LYS A 89 -19.33 -11.32 28.35
C LYS A 89 -18.58 -10.12 28.96
N TRP A 90 -18.27 -9.12 28.15
CA TRP A 90 -17.62 -7.89 28.61
C TRP A 90 -18.46 -7.16 29.66
N LEU A 91 -19.78 -7.06 29.45
CA LEU A 91 -20.70 -6.38 30.37
C LEU A 91 -20.70 -7.04 31.74
N VAL A 92 -20.87 -8.37 31.81
CA VAL A 92 -20.84 -9.14 33.06
C VAL A 92 -19.50 -8.97 33.78
N GLU A 93 -18.36 -9.11 33.07
CA GLU A 93 -17.03 -8.94 33.67
C GLU A 93 -16.83 -7.52 34.23
N TRP A 94 -17.29 -6.49 33.52
CA TRP A 94 -17.08 -5.10 33.91
C TRP A 94 -18.00 -4.64 35.04
N THR A 95 -19.25 -5.10 35.08
CA THR A 95 -20.17 -4.86 36.20
C THR A 95 -19.63 -5.57 37.45
N ALA A 96 -19.16 -6.82 37.34
CA ALA A 96 -18.58 -7.54 38.48
C ALA A 96 -17.29 -6.88 39.04
N GLU A 97 -16.54 -6.18 38.19
CA GLU A 97 -15.35 -5.42 38.59
C GLU A 97 -15.69 -4.01 39.13
N GLY A 98 -16.96 -3.59 39.13
CA GLY A 98 -17.36 -2.24 39.56
C GLY A 98 -16.80 -1.12 38.66
N ARG A 99 -16.54 -1.42 37.38
CA ARG A 99 -15.98 -0.45 36.42
C ARG A 99 -17.04 0.35 35.65
N LEU A 100 -18.28 -0.08 35.73
CA LEU A 100 -19.42 0.60 35.15
C LEU A 100 -20.19 1.28 36.28
N ASP A 101 -20.88 2.37 35.95
CA ASP A 101 -21.79 3.02 36.89
C ASP A 101 -22.79 2.00 37.44
N ASP A 102 -23.11 2.08 38.73
CA ASP A 102 -23.98 1.11 39.45
C ASP A 102 -25.38 0.97 38.80
N GLU A 103 -25.76 1.90 37.92
CA GLU A 103 -27.00 1.88 37.16
C GLU A 103 -26.99 0.87 36.00
N ILE A 104 -25.82 0.47 35.48
CA ILE A 104 -25.72 -0.44 34.34
C ILE A 104 -25.72 -1.91 34.83
N SER A 105 -26.88 -2.54 34.74
CA SER A 105 -27.05 -3.96 35.06
C SER A 105 -26.27 -4.89 34.12
N GLU A 106 -25.82 -6.04 34.64
CA GLU A 106 -25.09 -7.06 33.88
C GLU A 106 -25.92 -7.69 32.74
N ASP A 107 -27.24 -7.61 32.83
CA ASP A 107 -28.22 -8.09 31.86
C ASP A 107 -28.79 -6.98 30.96
N ALA A 108 -28.17 -5.79 30.94
CA ALA A 108 -28.70 -4.64 30.20
C ALA A 108 -28.88 -4.87 28.69
N PHE A 109 -28.21 -5.87 28.10
CA PHE A 109 -28.44 -6.25 26.70
C PHE A 109 -29.59 -7.25 26.50
N ASP A 110 -30.03 -7.93 27.55
CA ASP A 110 -31.12 -8.92 27.53
C ASP A 110 -32.45 -8.34 28.01
N VAL A 111 -32.39 -7.44 28.99
CA VAL A 111 -33.55 -6.74 29.55
C VAL A 111 -33.53 -5.29 29.06
N MET A 112 -34.48 -4.95 28.18
CA MET A 112 -34.58 -3.62 27.59
C MET A 112 -34.94 -2.57 28.65
N SER A 113 -34.00 -1.67 28.92
CA SER A 113 -34.13 -0.60 29.91
C SER A 113 -33.49 0.69 29.41
N GLU A 114 -33.63 1.78 30.16
CA GLU A 114 -32.98 3.06 29.85
C GLU A 114 -31.46 2.94 29.72
N GLN A 115 -30.87 1.93 30.36
CA GLN A 115 -29.43 1.72 30.47
C GLN A 115 -28.86 0.91 29.29
N THR A 116 -29.71 0.24 28.50
CA THR A 116 -29.27 -0.58 27.36
C THR A 116 -28.44 0.23 26.33
N PRO A 117 -28.85 1.43 25.89
CA PRO A 117 -28.04 2.26 25.00
C PRO A 117 -26.74 2.75 25.64
N LEU A 118 -26.74 3.03 26.95
CA LEU A 118 -25.56 3.46 27.68
C LEU A 118 -24.51 2.35 27.74
N ALA A 119 -24.92 1.13 28.06
CA ALA A 119 -24.08 -0.07 28.02
C ALA A 119 -23.48 -0.30 26.61
N LEU A 120 -24.29 -0.11 25.55
CA LEU A 120 -23.83 -0.26 24.17
C LEU A 120 -22.81 0.83 23.77
N ARG A 121 -23.02 2.07 24.23
CA ARG A 121 -22.08 3.18 24.04
C ARG A 121 -20.76 2.89 24.77
N ALA A 122 -20.81 2.46 26.02
CA ALA A 122 -19.63 2.11 26.82
C ALA A 122 -18.84 0.96 26.18
N LEU A 123 -19.51 -0.11 25.72
CA LEU A 123 -18.87 -1.21 24.99
C LEU A 123 -18.16 -0.69 23.73
N THR A 124 -18.83 0.15 22.96
CA THR A 124 -18.28 0.69 21.70
C THR A 124 -17.06 1.59 21.97
N ALA A 125 -17.15 2.45 22.98
CA ALA A 125 -16.03 3.30 23.39
C ALA A 125 -14.83 2.48 23.88
N TYR A 126 -15.05 1.50 24.74
CA TYR A 126 -13.99 0.60 25.19
C TYR A 126 -13.30 -0.11 24.01
N LYS A 127 -14.08 -0.66 23.07
CA LYS A 127 -13.49 -1.34 21.91
C LYS A 127 -12.73 -0.36 21.01
N CYS A 128 -13.31 0.80 20.70
CA CYS A 128 -12.75 1.69 19.69
C CYS A 128 -11.66 2.63 20.19
N GLU A 129 -11.77 3.12 21.42
CA GLU A 129 -10.83 4.08 22.00
C GLU A 129 -9.78 3.37 22.84
N HIS A 130 -10.20 2.54 23.80
CA HIS A 130 -9.26 1.89 24.71
C HIS A 130 -8.47 0.75 24.03
N LEU A 131 -9.13 -0.10 23.24
CA LEU A 131 -8.44 -1.17 22.48
C LEU A 131 -7.98 -0.71 21.08
N ALA A 132 -8.07 0.58 20.77
CA ALA A 132 -7.70 1.19 19.49
C ALA A 132 -8.28 0.47 18.26
N ARG A 133 -9.50 -0.07 18.37
CA ARG A 133 -10.15 -0.73 17.23
C ARG A 133 -10.77 0.32 16.31
N GLY A 134 -10.45 0.26 15.03
CA GLY A 134 -10.99 1.21 14.03
C GLY A 134 -12.52 1.16 13.89
N PHE A 135 -13.07 2.09 13.11
CA PHE A 135 -14.52 2.26 12.90
C PHE A 135 -15.25 1.00 12.41
N ALA A 136 -14.58 0.15 11.63
CA ALA A 136 -15.14 -1.14 11.22
C ALA A 136 -15.59 -2.02 12.41
N SER A 137 -14.96 -1.87 13.58
CA SER A 137 -15.40 -2.57 14.81
C SER A 137 -16.66 -1.94 15.39
N ALA A 138 -16.77 -0.60 15.43
CA ALA A 138 -17.99 0.08 15.85
C ALA A 138 -19.18 -0.27 14.95
N GLU A 139 -18.97 -0.29 13.62
CA GLU A 139 -19.99 -0.70 12.64
C GLU A 139 -20.40 -2.16 12.83
N GLY A 140 -19.43 -3.04 13.09
CA GLY A 140 -19.69 -4.45 13.41
C GLY A 140 -20.51 -4.63 14.69
N ILE A 141 -20.17 -3.91 15.76
CA ILE A 141 -20.93 -3.92 17.03
C ILE A 141 -22.34 -3.39 16.80
N ARG A 142 -22.49 -2.19 16.23
CA ARG A 142 -23.80 -1.59 15.95
C ARG A 142 -24.69 -2.52 15.13
N SER A 143 -24.16 -3.10 14.05
CA SER A 143 -24.94 -3.96 13.15
C SER A 143 -25.32 -5.29 13.79
N ALA A 144 -24.43 -5.86 14.61
CA ALA A 144 -24.69 -7.10 15.34
C ALA A 144 -25.73 -6.91 16.44
N PHE A 145 -25.64 -5.83 17.21
CA PHE A 145 -26.61 -5.52 18.27
C PHE A 145 -27.95 -5.06 17.69
N LYS A 146 -27.98 -4.32 16.57
CA LYS A 146 -29.22 -4.01 15.85
C LYS A 146 -30.01 -5.28 15.53
N ASP A 147 -29.34 -6.25 14.88
CA ASP A 147 -29.93 -7.54 14.52
C ASP A 147 -30.33 -8.38 15.74
N TYR A 148 -29.52 -8.33 16.80
CA TYR A 148 -29.80 -9.02 18.05
C TYR A 148 -31.08 -8.52 18.71
N PHE A 149 -31.21 -7.21 18.90
CA PHE A 149 -32.39 -6.61 19.52
C PHE A 149 -33.66 -6.85 18.68
N GLU A 150 -33.55 -6.80 17.34
CA GLU A 150 -34.68 -7.10 16.45
C GLU A 150 -35.17 -8.54 16.57
N ARG A 151 -34.25 -9.51 16.61
CA ARG A 151 -34.61 -10.94 16.57
C ARG A 151 -34.92 -11.52 17.94
N VAL A 152 -34.17 -11.13 18.96
CA VAL A 152 -34.19 -11.77 20.28
C VAL A 152 -35.06 -10.98 21.25
N CYS A 153 -34.95 -9.64 21.23
CA CYS A 153 -35.73 -8.77 22.12
C CYS A 153 -37.03 -8.29 21.48
N GLY A 154 -37.26 -8.56 20.19
CA GLY A 154 -38.45 -8.12 19.46
C GLY A 154 -38.52 -6.61 19.23
N CYS A 155 -37.38 -5.90 19.34
CA CYS A 155 -37.29 -4.47 19.10
C CYS A 155 -37.58 -4.15 17.63
N GLN A 156 -38.40 -3.14 17.35
CA GLN A 156 -38.73 -2.73 15.98
C GLN A 156 -38.59 -1.23 15.79
N GLY A 157 -38.29 -0.80 14.57
CA GLY A 157 -38.21 0.61 14.18
C GLY A 157 -36.85 1.26 14.38
N ASP A 158 -36.69 2.43 13.75
CA ASP A 158 -35.45 3.24 13.78
C ASP A 158 -35.54 4.37 14.83
N PHE A 159 -36.06 4.06 16.01
CA PHE A 159 -36.19 5.00 17.15
C PHE A 159 -35.87 4.29 18.47
N TRP A 160 -35.74 5.05 19.56
CA TRP A 160 -35.66 4.55 20.94
C TRP A 160 -36.36 5.55 21.86
N LYS A 161 -37.43 5.14 22.54
CA LYS A 161 -38.21 6.02 23.42
C LYS A 161 -38.92 5.24 24.52
N TYR A 162 -39.15 5.88 25.66
CA TYR A 162 -40.02 5.35 26.69
C TYR A 162 -41.48 5.58 26.29
N ASN A 163 -42.29 4.52 26.27
CA ASN A 163 -43.72 4.65 26.10
C ASN A 163 -44.40 4.68 27.49
N SER A 164 -44.95 5.85 27.83
CA SER A 164 -45.60 6.08 29.12
C SER A 164 -46.90 5.28 29.31
N HIS A 165 -47.54 4.82 28.24
CA HIS A 165 -48.81 4.08 28.34
C HIS A 165 -48.61 2.63 28.77
N ASN A 166 -47.56 1.97 28.25
CA ASN A 166 -47.24 0.59 28.59
C ASN A 166 -46.10 0.46 29.60
N GLN A 167 -45.51 1.58 30.04
CA GLN A 167 -44.38 1.66 30.95
C GLN A 167 -43.20 0.80 30.46
N LYS A 168 -42.95 0.81 29.15
CA LYS A 168 -41.90 0.03 28.50
C LYS A 168 -41.12 0.88 27.51
N TRP A 169 -39.84 0.54 27.36
CA TRP A 169 -39.02 1.08 26.29
C TRP A 169 -39.39 0.43 24.96
N GLU A 170 -39.59 1.26 23.94
CA GLU A 170 -39.91 0.84 22.58
C GLU A 170 -38.85 1.35 21.60
N GLY A 171 -38.66 0.58 20.53
CA GLY A 171 -37.64 0.87 19.53
C GLY A 171 -36.41 -0.01 19.67
N ASN A 172 -35.35 0.32 18.94
CA ASN A 172 -34.08 -0.38 18.97
C ASN A 172 -33.00 0.53 19.61
N PRO A 173 -32.31 0.09 20.69
CA PRO A 173 -31.33 0.88 21.43
C PRO A 173 -30.22 1.51 20.58
N VAL A 174 -29.90 0.93 19.41
CA VAL A 174 -28.89 1.49 18.49
C VAL A 174 -29.28 2.84 17.87
N PHE A 175 -30.53 3.28 18.06
CA PHE A 175 -31.05 4.55 17.57
C PHE A 175 -31.26 5.61 18.65
N GLU A 176 -30.86 5.31 19.90
CA GLU A 176 -30.76 6.32 20.95
C GLU A 176 -29.83 7.47 20.51
N SER A 177 -30.18 8.70 20.87
CA SER A 177 -29.57 9.91 20.31
C SER A 177 -28.10 10.06 20.71
N GLY A 178 -27.75 9.74 21.96
CA GLY A 178 -26.39 9.73 22.50
C GLY A 178 -25.50 8.70 21.81
N PHE A 179 -25.97 7.47 21.65
CA PHE A 179 -25.26 6.42 20.92
C PHE A 179 -25.09 6.78 19.45
N LYS A 180 -26.14 7.29 18.79
CA LYS A 180 -26.10 7.72 17.39
C LYS A 180 -25.09 8.84 17.17
N THR A 181 -25.10 9.85 18.03
CA THR A 181 -24.16 10.98 17.97
C THR A 181 -22.72 10.52 18.16
N TYR A 182 -22.48 9.62 19.13
CA TYR A 182 -21.17 9.02 19.34
C TYR A 182 -20.71 8.18 18.14
N TYR A 183 -21.59 7.37 17.57
CA TYR A 183 -21.28 6.57 16.37
C TYR A 183 -20.90 7.45 15.16
N GLU A 184 -21.64 8.53 14.91
CA GLU A 184 -21.30 9.47 13.83
C GLU A 184 -19.98 10.21 14.08
N SER A 185 -19.63 10.49 15.34
CA SER A 185 -18.31 11.07 15.67
C SER A 185 -17.18 10.10 15.31
N LEU A 186 -17.32 8.80 15.61
CA LEU A 186 -16.37 7.76 15.22
C LEU A 186 -16.24 7.65 13.69
N LYS A 187 -17.37 7.71 12.97
CA LYS A 187 -17.40 7.71 11.51
C LYS A 187 -16.67 8.91 10.92
N ASN A 188 -16.94 10.11 11.44
CA ASN A 188 -16.27 11.33 11.00
C ASN A 188 -14.78 11.31 11.29
N ARG A 189 -14.38 10.82 12.48
CA ARG A 189 -12.97 10.61 12.82
C ARG A 189 -12.30 9.63 11.87
N HIS A 190 -12.95 8.51 11.56
CA HIS A 190 -12.46 7.53 10.59
C HIS A 190 -12.30 8.15 9.21
N ASN A 191 -13.31 8.82 8.69
CA ASN A 191 -13.23 9.49 7.38
C ASN A 191 -12.08 10.51 7.31
N ARG A 192 -11.72 11.14 8.43
CA ARG A 192 -10.56 12.04 8.52
C ARG A 192 -9.21 11.32 8.61
N THR A 193 -9.16 10.12 9.18
CA THR A 193 -7.90 9.44 9.59
C THR A 193 -7.57 8.19 8.79
N SER A 194 -8.55 7.40 8.37
CA SER A 194 -8.33 6.02 7.94
C SER A 194 -7.86 5.86 6.51
N THR A 195 -8.11 6.85 5.69
CA THR A 195 -7.85 6.80 4.25
C THR A 195 -8.14 8.18 3.70
N ALA A 196 -7.24 9.12 3.94
CA ALA A 196 -7.01 10.11 2.91
C ALA A 196 -6.32 9.34 1.75
N THR A 197 -7.12 8.65 0.93
CA THR A 197 -6.71 8.32 -0.45
C THR A 197 -6.53 9.59 -1.26
N GLN A 198 -7.04 10.71 -0.75
CA GLN A 198 -6.61 12.04 -1.13
C GLN A 198 -5.23 12.26 -0.52
N ALA A 199 -4.23 12.55 -1.35
CA ALA A 199 -2.95 13.03 -0.86
C ALA A 199 -3.22 14.17 0.14
N LEU A 200 -2.71 14.03 1.36
CA LEU A 200 -2.75 15.14 2.30
C LEU A 200 -1.97 16.31 1.69
N PRO A 201 -2.32 17.57 2.01
CA PRO A 201 -1.46 18.69 1.69
C PRO A 201 -0.08 18.41 2.27
N MET A 202 0.91 18.35 1.39
CA MET A 202 2.30 18.16 1.79
C MET A 202 2.74 19.38 2.61
N LEU A 203 3.42 19.15 3.73
CA LEU A 203 3.87 20.24 4.57
C LEU A 203 4.98 21.02 3.83
N PRO A 204 5.12 22.34 4.06
CA PRO A 204 6.20 23.13 3.45
C PRO A 204 7.60 22.52 3.71
N ALA A 205 7.83 21.95 4.89
CA ALA A 205 9.08 21.28 5.23
C ALA A 205 9.37 20.05 4.34
N ASP A 206 8.36 19.21 4.11
CA ASP A 206 8.51 18.04 3.23
C ASP A 206 8.72 18.47 1.77
N LEU A 207 8.01 19.52 1.35
CA LEU A 207 8.13 20.08 0.01
C LEU A 207 9.51 20.74 -0.19
N LYS A 208 10.08 21.35 0.85
CA LYS A 208 11.46 21.87 0.83
C LYS A 208 12.47 20.75 0.54
N VAL A 209 12.39 19.63 1.25
CA VAL A 209 13.28 18.47 1.01
C VAL A 209 13.15 17.96 -0.42
N ILE A 210 11.92 17.90 -0.95
CA ILE A 210 11.67 17.53 -2.35
C ILE A 210 12.31 18.51 -3.32
N MET A 211 12.14 19.81 -3.08
CA MET A 211 12.67 20.84 -3.97
C MET A 211 14.20 20.88 -3.94
N GLU A 212 14.82 20.81 -2.76
CA GLU A 212 16.27 20.72 -2.60
C GLU A 212 16.84 19.49 -3.32
N TYR A 213 16.17 18.34 -3.20
CA TYR A 213 16.55 17.17 -3.98
C TYR A 213 16.38 17.42 -5.48
N LEU A 214 15.26 17.97 -5.93
CA LEU A 214 15.00 18.20 -7.36
C LEU A 214 15.92 19.24 -7.99
N ASP A 215 16.47 20.16 -7.20
CA ASP A 215 17.48 21.14 -7.60
C ASP A 215 18.92 20.57 -7.54
N SER A 216 19.12 19.38 -6.97
CA SER A 216 20.44 18.74 -6.89
C SER A 216 20.97 18.30 -8.27
N PRO A 217 22.31 18.30 -8.49
CA PRO A 217 22.92 17.78 -9.71
C PRO A 217 22.51 16.34 -10.03
N GLU A 218 22.31 15.53 -8.99
CA GLU A 218 21.83 14.16 -9.08
C GLU A 218 20.44 14.11 -9.70
N ALA A 219 19.48 14.90 -9.20
CA ALA A 219 18.13 14.92 -9.74
C ALA A 219 18.08 15.49 -11.16
N ILE A 220 18.87 16.51 -11.48
CA ILE A 220 18.97 17.08 -12.84
C ILE A 220 19.40 16.01 -13.86
N LYS A 221 20.18 15.00 -13.44
CA LYS A 221 20.58 13.86 -14.29
C LYS A 221 19.43 12.87 -14.55
N TYR A 222 18.48 12.73 -13.62
CA TYR A 222 17.44 11.70 -13.66
C TYR A 222 16.04 12.22 -14.06
N PHE A 223 15.77 13.51 -13.90
CA PHE A 223 14.45 14.10 -14.14
C PHE A 223 14.50 15.12 -15.28
N THR A 224 13.66 14.91 -16.30
CA THR A 224 13.42 15.93 -17.33
C THR A 224 12.50 17.01 -16.79
N VAL A 225 12.76 18.26 -17.17
CA VAL A 225 12.24 19.50 -16.56
C VAL A 225 10.70 19.60 -16.53
N THR A 226 9.95 18.90 -17.39
CA THR A 226 8.48 19.04 -17.58
C THR A 226 7.58 18.22 -16.65
N GLN A 227 8.05 17.80 -15.49
CA GLN A 227 7.48 16.64 -14.84
C GLN A 227 6.87 16.91 -13.45
N ARG A 228 5.79 17.69 -13.41
CA ARG A 228 4.88 17.85 -12.25
C ARG A 228 3.43 18.04 -12.79
N LEU A 229 2.39 18.02 -11.94
CA LEU A 229 0.99 18.49 -12.16
C LEU A 229 -0.20 17.59 -12.62
N ASN A 230 -1.28 17.82 -11.89
CA ASN A 230 -2.65 17.27 -11.96
C ASN A 230 -3.37 17.40 -13.33
N ASP A 231 -4.42 16.59 -13.57
CA ASP A 231 -5.20 16.52 -14.83
C ASP A 231 -5.76 17.88 -15.31
N GLU A 232 -6.11 18.78 -14.39
CA GLU A 232 -6.57 20.14 -14.71
C GLU A 232 -5.43 21.03 -15.24
N LEU A 233 -4.20 20.76 -14.78
CA LEU A 233 -3.00 21.53 -15.11
C LEU A 233 -2.35 21.05 -16.41
N ILE A 234 -2.53 19.78 -16.77
CA ILE A 234 -2.04 19.20 -18.03
C ILE A 234 -2.58 19.96 -19.26
N ASN A 235 -3.82 20.44 -19.19
CA ASN A 235 -4.46 21.16 -20.29
C ASN A 235 -4.29 22.69 -20.20
N LEU A 236 -3.53 23.18 -19.23
CA LEU A 236 -3.33 24.61 -19.03
C LEU A 236 -2.50 25.19 -20.18
N GLN A 237 -3.01 26.22 -20.84
CA GLN A 237 -2.30 26.96 -21.89
C GLN A 237 -1.85 28.33 -21.38
N PHE A 238 -0.86 28.93 -22.03
CA PHE A 238 -0.35 30.23 -21.60
C PHE A 238 -1.39 31.37 -21.71
N LYS A 239 -2.38 31.26 -22.60
CA LYS A 239 -3.52 32.21 -22.64
C LYS A 239 -4.37 32.21 -21.36
N ASP A 240 -4.33 31.10 -20.62
CA ASP A 240 -5.08 30.91 -19.38
C ASP A 240 -4.33 31.49 -18.16
N ILE A 241 -3.09 31.95 -18.35
CA ILE A 241 -2.27 32.59 -17.32
C ILE A 241 -2.03 34.05 -17.68
N LYS A 242 -2.33 34.95 -16.76
CA LYS A 242 -1.92 36.35 -16.85
C LYS A 242 -0.84 36.63 -15.81
N LEU A 243 0.35 36.95 -16.31
CA LEU A 243 1.55 37.14 -15.49
C LEU A 243 1.72 38.60 -15.05
N ASN A 244 2.48 38.81 -13.98
CA ASN A 244 2.89 40.12 -13.45
C ASN A 244 1.75 41.14 -13.23
N LEU A 245 0.58 40.67 -12.79
CA LEU A 245 -0.51 41.55 -12.42
C LEU A 245 -0.23 42.19 -11.05
N ARG A 246 -0.83 43.35 -10.78
CA ARG A 246 -0.74 44.03 -9.47
C ARG A 246 -2.11 44.12 -8.84
N SER A 247 -2.21 43.74 -7.56
CA SER A 247 -3.44 43.87 -6.80
C SER A 247 -3.76 45.36 -6.56
N LYS A 248 -4.95 45.65 -6.01
CA LYS A 248 -5.28 47.02 -5.56
C LYS A 248 -4.31 47.54 -4.50
N THR A 249 -3.65 46.64 -3.76
CA THR A 249 -2.64 46.96 -2.74
C THR A 249 -1.21 46.99 -3.30
N GLY A 250 -1.03 46.82 -4.62
CA GLY A 250 0.27 46.84 -5.28
C GLY A 250 1.06 45.52 -5.23
N ILE A 251 0.52 44.49 -4.56
CA ILE A 251 1.16 43.17 -4.42
C ILE A 251 1.15 42.46 -5.78
N PRO A 252 2.29 41.97 -6.27
CA PRO A 252 2.36 41.25 -7.54
C PRO A 252 1.70 39.87 -7.42
N TYR A 253 0.98 39.46 -8.47
CA TYR A 253 0.35 38.14 -8.55
C TYR A 253 0.24 37.64 -9.99
N HIS A 254 -0.02 36.34 -10.14
CA HIS A 254 -0.42 35.71 -11.41
C HIS A 254 -1.89 35.29 -11.33
N GLU A 255 -2.67 35.57 -12.37
CA GLU A 255 -4.05 35.08 -12.49
C GLU A 255 -4.06 33.80 -13.33
N PHE A 256 -4.58 32.71 -12.76
CA PHE A 256 -4.81 31.45 -13.46
C PHE A 256 -6.30 31.26 -13.71
N SER A 257 -6.69 30.95 -14.94
CA SER A 257 -8.07 30.67 -15.33
C SER A 257 -8.24 29.18 -15.62
N LEU A 258 -8.95 28.45 -14.75
CA LEU A 258 -9.21 27.01 -14.92
C LEU A 258 -10.67 26.79 -15.37
N ILE A 259 -10.86 26.16 -16.53
CA ILE A 259 -12.17 25.96 -17.15
C ILE A 259 -12.74 24.56 -16.80
N PHE A 260 -11.90 23.53 -16.75
CA PHE A 260 -12.33 22.15 -16.53
C PHE A 260 -12.00 21.66 -15.12
N ARG A 261 -12.92 21.91 -14.16
CA ARG A 261 -12.84 21.28 -12.84
C ARG A 261 -13.68 20.02 -12.75
N LYS A 262 -13.11 18.97 -12.17
CA LYS A 262 -13.85 17.72 -11.87
C LYS A 262 -15.07 17.95 -10.96
N THR A 263 -15.07 19.03 -10.18
CA THR A 263 -16.16 19.41 -9.27
C THR A 263 -17.16 20.39 -9.87
N ASN A 264 -16.86 21.00 -11.02
CA ASN A 264 -17.79 21.92 -11.66
C ASN A 264 -18.84 21.12 -12.44
N LYS A 265 -20.11 21.29 -12.07
CA LYS A 265 -21.23 20.75 -12.85
C LYS A 265 -21.39 21.43 -14.22
N ASP A 266 -20.88 22.67 -14.34
CA ASP A 266 -20.93 23.47 -15.55
C ASP A 266 -19.54 23.56 -16.19
N PRO A 267 -19.34 22.98 -17.39
CA PRO A 267 -18.04 22.99 -18.08
C PRO A 267 -17.64 24.37 -18.62
N THR A 268 -18.54 25.36 -18.62
CA THR A 268 -18.24 26.72 -19.07
C THR A 268 -17.79 27.64 -17.93
N LYS A 269 -17.96 27.21 -16.67
CA LYS A 269 -17.66 28.03 -15.51
C LYS A 269 -16.14 28.11 -15.28
N VAL A 270 -15.56 29.21 -15.71
CA VAL A 270 -14.15 29.54 -15.45
C VAL A 270 -13.96 29.94 -13.99
N GLN A 271 -13.04 29.29 -13.30
CA GLN A 271 -12.60 29.70 -11.98
C GLN A 271 -11.24 30.40 -12.05
N LYS A 272 -11.13 31.57 -11.43
CA LYS A 272 -9.91 32.38 -11.40
C LYS A 272 -9.20 32.25 -10.07
N TYR A 273 -7.89 32.07 -10.12
CA TYR A 273 -7.00 32.03 -8.96
C TYR A 273 -5.99 33.16 -9.04
N MET A 274 -5.81 33.87 -7.93
CA MET A 274 -4.79 34.90 -7.80
C MET A 274 -3.66 34.34 -6.94
N VAL A 275 -2.55 33.98 -7.57
CA VAL A 275 -1.37 33.44 -6.89
C VAL A 275 -0.40 34.59 -6.64
N GLN A 276 -0.29 34.99 -5.39
CA GLN A 276 0.64 36.04 -4.95
C GLN A 276 2.05 35.47 -4.76
N ILE A 277 3.05 36.34 -4.74
CA ILE A 277 4.41 35.99 -4.36
C ILE A 277 4.49 35.55 -2.89
N ASP A 278 5.16 34.44 -2.61
CA ASP A 278 5.45 33.98 -1.25
C ASP A 278 6.96 33.94 -0.97
N PRO A 279 7.56 35.08 -0.57
CA PRO A 279 9.00 35.16 -0.34
C PRO A 279 9.44 34.42 0.94
N ALA A 280 8.50 34.05 1.82
CA ALA A 280 8.84 33.32 3.05
C ALA A 280 9.07 31.83 2.77
N HIS A 281 8.49 31.30 1.69
CA HIS A 281 8.57 29.90 1.29
C HIS A 281 8.94 29.78 -0.20
N PRO A 282 10.15 30.18 -0.61
CA PRO A 282 10.57 30.18 -2.01
C PRO A 282 10.46 28.80 -2.67
N GLU A 283 10.55 27.72 -1.90
CA GLU A 283 10.39 26.35 -2.36
C GLU A 283 8.96 26.04 -2.87
N ILE A 284 7.93 26.72 -2.35
CA ILE A 284 6.53 26.54 -2.76
C ILE A 284 5.97 27.74 -3.54
N ASP A 285 6.79 28.77 -3.77
CA ASP A 285 6.37 30.03 -4.39
C ASP A 285 6.06 29.85 -5.88
N CYS A 286 4.81 29.49 -6.16
CA CYS A 286 4.30 29.27 -7.51
C CYS A 286 4.48 30.51 -8.41
N TYR A 287 4.49 31.73 -7.85
CA TYR A 287 4.75 32.94 -8.62
C TYR A 287 6.15 32.88 -9.25
N THR A 288 7.18 32.69 -8.42
CA THR A 288 8.57 32.66 -8.87
C THR A 288 8.86 31.43 -9.76
N HIS A 289 8.33 30.26 -9.38
CA HIS A 289 8.52 29.03 -10.16
C HIS A 289 7.92 29.11 -11.56
N VAL A 290 6.77 29.77 -11.74
CA VAL A 290 6.13 29.90 -13.06
C VAL A 290 6.87 30.88 -13.96
N GLU A 291 7.42 31.97 -13.44
CA GLU A 291 8.28 32.87 -14.22
C GLU A 291 9.59 32.19 -14.63
N ALA A 292 10.23 31.46 -13.71
CA ALA A 292 11.45 30.70 -14.01
C ALA A 292 11.18 29.60 -15.06
N TRP A 293 10.05 28.89 -14.91
CA TRP A 293 9.57 27.91 -15.88
C TRP A 293 9.37 28.51 -17.27
N LYS A 294 8.65 29.64 -17.35
CA LYS A 294 8.42 30.36 -18.60
C LYS A 294 9.74 30.76 -19.26
N ALA A 295 10.67 31.37 -18.52
CA ALA A 295 11.96 31.79 -19.05
C ALA A 295 12.77 30.58 -19.58
N HIS A 296 12.72 29.45 -18.87
CA HIS A 296 13.34 28.20 -19.33
C HIS A 296 12.75 27.74 -20.66
N MET A 297 11.42 27.76 -20.79
CA MET A 297 10.71 27.33 -22.00
C MET A 297 10.96 28.25 -23.20
N GLU A 298 10.96 29.57 -23.00
CA GLU A 298 11.27 30.54 -24.07
C GLU A 298 12.70 30.37 -24.58
N ARG A 299 13.64 30.06 -23.69
CA ARG A 299 15.03 29.76 -24.06
C ARG A 299 15.15 28.47 -24.89
N LEU A 300 14.42 27.41 -24.53
CA LEU A 300 14.40 26.17 -25.32
C LEU A 300 13.74 26.34 -26.69
N LEU A 301 12.70 27.18 -26.76
CA LEU A 301 12.00 27.49 -28.01
C LEU A 301 12.75 28.43 -28.94
N GLY A 302 13.63 29.28 -28.40
CA GLY A 302 14.21 30.40 -29.14
C GLY A 302 13.18 31.47 -29.54
N ARG A 303 11.96 31.43 -28.98
CA ARG A 303 10.89 32.41 -29.19
C ARG A 303 10.08 32.59 -27.90
N ARG A 304 9.32 33.70 -27.84
CA ARG A 304 8.34 33.90 -26.78
C ARG A 304 7.22 32.85 -26.85
N LEU A 305 6.68 32.49 -25.70
CA LEU A 305 5.56 31.56 -25.61
C LEU A 305 4.28 32.22 -26.15
N ALA A 306 3.60 31.52 -27.04
CA ALA A 306 2.31 31.94 -27.60
C ALA A 306 1.18 31.53 -26.66
N GLY A 307 0.05 32.23 -26.70
CA GLY A 307 -1.10 31.91 -25.84
C GLY A 307 -1.66 30.49 -26.04
N THR A 308 -1.46 29.89 -27.22
CA THR A 308 -1.88 28.52 -27.53
C THR A 308 -0.89 27.45 -27.09
N ASP A 309 0.33 27.83 -26.68
CA ASP A 309 1.31 26.86 -26.19
C ASP A 309 0.85 26.32 -24.84
N TYR A 310 0.98 25.01 -24.64
CA TYR A 310 0.72 24.39 -23.34
C TYR A 310 1.79 24.81 -22.34
N VAL A 311 1.38 25.04 -21.09
CA VAL A 311 2.31 25.34 -20.00
C VAL A 311 3.16 24.11 -19.71
N PHE A 312 2.60 22.90 -19.88
CA PHE A 312 3.25 21.61 -19.64
C PHE A 312 3.15 20.71 -20.87
N PRO A 313 3.93 21.02 -21.91
CA PRO A 313 3.83 20.35 -23.20
C PRO A 313 4.35 18.91 -23.15
N ALA A 314 3.84 18.09 -24.06
CA ALA A 314 4.21 16.68 -24.15
C ALA A 314 5.70 16.51 -24.43
N LEU A 315 6.29 15.48 -23.80
CA LEU A 315 7.62 15.00 -24.10
C LEU A 315 7.52 13.80 -25.05
N ALA A 316 8.16 13.91 -26.21
CA ALA A 316 8.38 12.75 -27.07
C ALA A 316 9.34 11.77 -26.39
N SER A 317 9.30 10.50 -26.81
CA SER A 317 10.23 9.46 -26.32
C SER A 317 11.70 9.80 -26.60
N THR A 318 11.97 10.69 -27.56
CA THR A 318 13.31 11.22 -27.88
C THR A 318 13.79 12.30 -26.91
N GLY A 319 12.94 12.72 -25.96
CA GLY A 319 13.20 13.86 -25.07
C GLY A 319 12.88 15.23 -25.68
N GLN A 320 12.42 15.27 -26.94
CA GLN A 320 11.99 16.53 -27.57
C GLN A 320 10.65 17.01 -27.03
N ILE A 321 10.54 18.31 -26.78
CA ILE A 321 9.34 18.96 -26.29
C ILE A 321 8.40 19.30 -27.45
N LYS A 322 7.13 18.92 -27.32
CA LYS A 322 6.06 19.21 -28.29
C LYS A 322 5.10 20.27 -27.75
N PHE A 323 5.40 21.53 -28.00
CA PHE A 323 4.68 22.68 -27.43
C PHE A 323 3.18 22.76 -27.77
N GLY A 324 2.75 22.15 -28.87
CA GLY A 324 1.35 22.11 -29.31
C GLY A 324 0.53 20.92 -28.80
N GLU A 325 1.14 19.98 -28.08
CA GLU A 325 0.46 18.80 -27.53
C GLU A 325 0.52 18.84 -25.99
N PRO A 326 -0.58 18.59 -25.26
CA PRO A 326 -0.55 18.47 -23.81
C PRO A 326 0.15 17.16 -23.40
N THR A 327 0.84 17.17 -22.27
CA THR A 327 1.38 15.93 -21.68
C THR A 327 0.28 14.90 -21.47
N SER A 328 0.51 13.62 -21.78
CA SER A 328 -0.54 12.62 -21.52
C SER A 328 -0.68 12.36 -20.03
N ARG A 329 -1.91 12.06 -19.59
CA ARG A 329 -2.18 11.66 -18.20
C ARG A 329 -1.32 10.48 -17.75
N SER A 330 -1.15 9.47 -18.60
CA SER A 330 -0.33 8.30 -18.27
C SER A 330 1.15 8.65 -18.10
N ALA A 331 1.68 9.56 -18.92
CA ALA A 331 3.04 10.06 -18.76
C ALA A 331 3.19 10.82 -17.43
N PHE A 332 2.16 11.59 -17.07
CA PHE A 332 2.11 12.29 -15.80
C PHE A 332 2.03 11.36 -14.58
N GLU A 333 1.13 10.37 -14.60
CA GLU A 333 1.00 9.36 -13.53
C GLU A 333 2.30 8.56 -13.36
N THR A 334 2.91 8.12 -14.48
CA THR A 334 4.19 7.40 -14.46
C THR A 334 5.30 8.20 -13.79
N LEU A 335 5.28 9.50 -14.01
CA LEU A 335 6.20 10.42 -13.37
C LEU A 335 5.92 10.54 -11.87
N LEU A 336 4.67 10.78 -11.47
CA LEU A 336 4.35 10.89 -10.04
C LEU A 336 4.73 9.61 -9.30
N ASP A 337 4.57 8.47 -9.95
CA ASP A 337 5.03 7.20 -9.40
C ASP A 337 6.55 7.13 -9.28
N LYS A 338 7.32 7.67 -10.23
CA LYS A 338 8.79 7.77 -10.12
C LYS A 338 9.22 8.67 -8.97
N VAL A 339 8.68 9.88 -8.89
CA VAL A 339 8.98 10.83 -7.80
C VAL A 339 8.52 10.27 -6.46
N GLY A 340 7.32 9.69 -6.40
CA GLY A 340 6.76 9.09 -5.19
C GLY A 340 7.52 7.84 -4.73
N THR A 341 8.01 7.02 -5.65
CA THR A 341 8.88 5.87 -5.34
C THR A 341 10.21 6.33 -4.79
N LEU A 342 10.81 7.36 -5.40
CA LEU A 342 12.03 7.95 -4.90
C LEU A 342 11.84 8.58 -3.52
N MET A 343 10.73 9.30 -3.30
CA MET A 343 10.41 9.88 -2.00
C MET A 343 10.25 8.83 -0.92
N ARG A 344 9.58 7.70 -1.23
CA ARG A 344 9.53 6.57 -0.29
C ARG A 344 10.91 6.01 -0.02
N TYR A 345 11.76 5.89 -1.05
CA TYR A 345 13.13 5.41 -0.88
C TYR A 345 13.96 6.34 0.01
N LEU A 346 13.90 7.66 -0.21
CA LEU A 346 14.60 8.65 0.61
C LEU A 346 14.09 8.66 2.06
N LEU A 347 12.76 8.58 2.26
CA LEU A 347 12.18 8.49 3.61
C LEU A 347 12.52 7.17 4.30
N ASP A 348 12.51 6.05 3.59
CA ASP A 348 12.90 4.74 4.13
C ASP A 348 14.39 4.73 4.50
N GLU A 349 15.27 5.32 3.68
CA GLU A 349 16.69 5.48 4.03
C GLU A 349 16.89 6.42 5.23
N LEU A 350 16.17 7.53 5.29
CA LEU A 350 16.27 8.48 6.40
C LEU A 350 15.76 7.88 7.72
N MET A 351 14.64 7.13 7.67
CA MET A 351 14.16 6.35 8.82
C MET A 351 15.12 5.23 9.21
N ALA A 352 15.70 4.50 8.25
CA ALA A 352 16.70 3.48 8.54
C ALA A 352 17.97 4.08 9.15
N TYR A 353 18.35 5.29 8.74
CA TYR A 353 19.43 6.05 9.34
C TYR A 353 19.08 6.48 10.79
N GLU A 354 17.90 7.04 11.03
CA GLU A 354 17.45 7.37 12.38
C GLU A 354 17.36 6.15 13.29
N GLU A 355 16.77 5.05 12.85
CA GLU A 355 16.68 3.80 13.62
C GLU A 355 18.07 3.19 13.88
N GLY A 356 18.95 3.21 12.89
CA GLY A 356 20.32 2.66 12.99
C GLY A 356 21.26 3.47 13.90
N PHE A 357 21.05 4.78 14.02
CA PHE A 357 21.88 5.67 14.84
C PHE A 357 21.21 6.15 16.14
N SER A 358 19.93 5.85 16.36
CA SER A 358 19.23 6.17 17.61
C SER A 358 19.88 5.54 18.85
N ASP A 359 20.56 4.39 18.70
CA ASP A 359 21.28 3.73 19.81
C ASP A 359 22.65 4.39 20.11
N ILE A 360 23.19 5.20 19.19
CA ILE A 360 24.46 5.93 19.35
C ILE A 360 24.24 7.33 19.97
N MET A 361 23.07 7.93 19.78
CA MET A 361 22.76 9.30 20.19
C MET A 361 21.88 9.39 21.46
N MET A 362 21.59 8.26 22.12
CA MET A 362 20.95 8.25 23.44
C MET A 362 22.01 8.44 24.53
N ASP A 363 22.25 9.70 24.92
CA ASP A 363 23.17 10.06 26.02
C ASP A 363 22.85 9.34 27.34
N ASP A 364 21.59 8.92 27.54
CA ASP A 364 21.11 8.27 28.76
C ASP A 364 21.55 6.80 28.93
N ARG A 365 22.29 6.22 27.97
CA ARG A 365 22.82 4.84 28.10
C ARG A 365 24.31 4.75 28.42
N VAL A 366 25.02 5.88 28.55
CA VAL A 366 26.45 5.88 28.84
C VAL A 366 26.79 5.39 30.25
N ILE A 367 25.81 5.30 31.17
CA ILE A 367 26.14 5.07 32.60
C ILE A 367 26.03 3.61 33.07
N ASP A 368 25.30 2.70 32.41
CA ASP A 368 24.93 1.44 33.12
C ASP A 368 25.16 0.11 32.39
N ARG A 369 25.96 0.08 31.30
CA ARG A 369 26.23 -1.18 30.56
C ARG A 369 27.68 -1.63 30.49
N HIS A 370 28.63 -0.92 31.09
CA HIS A 370 30.04 -1.36 31.10
C HIS A 370 30.52 -2.01 32.41
N GLU A 371 29.67 -2.14 33.45
CA GLU A 371 30.14 -2.69 34.73
C GLU A 371 30.13 -4.22 34.86
N THR A 372 29.63 -5.00 33.90
CA THR A 372 29.57 -6.48 34.09
C THR A 372 30.18 -7.35 32.99
N PHE A 373 30.93 -6.80 32.05
CA PHE A 373 31.54 -7.64 31.02
C PHE A 373 32.91 -7.15 30.53
N MET A 374 33.88 -7.04 31.42
CA MET A 374 35.32 -7.32 31.22
C MET A 374 36.02 -7.04 32.55
N GLY A 375 36.93 -7.92 32.95
CA GLY A 375 37.60 -7.89 34.24
C GLY A 375 38.30 -6.58 34.57
N LYS A 376 38.55 -6.38 35.87
CA LYS A 376 39.34 -5.30 36.46
C LYS A 376 40.64 -5.07 35.65
N ASP A 377 40.65 -4.01 34.85
CA ASP A 377 41.88 -3.46 34.29
C ASP A 377 42.17 -2.13 34.99
N GLU A 378 43.32 -2.10 35.67
CA GLU A 378 43.99 -0.89 36.11
C GLU A 378 44.34 -0.05 34.88
N ARG A 379 43.43 0.82 34.45
CA ARG A 379 43.74 1.80 33.41
C ARG A 379 44.45 2.98 34.05
N VAL A 380 45.75 3.04 33.82
CA VAL A 380 46.57 4.24 34.01
C VAL A 380 45.91 5.39 33.22
N PRO A 381 45.62 6.54 33.84
CA PRO A 381 45.00 7.67 33.16
C PRO A 381 45.89 8.10 31.99
N VAL A 382 45.28 8.20 30.81
CA VAL A 382 45.94 8.68 29.59
C VAL A 382 46.49 10.07 29.86
N SER A 383 47.81 10.22 29.77
CA SER A 383 48.44 11.49 30.07
C SER A 383 48.11 12.50 28.98
N LYS A 384 48.03 13.78 29.35
CA LYS A 384 47.85 14.87 28.38
C LYS A 384 48.91 14.85 27.27
N ALA A 385 50.10 14.32 27.55
CA ALA A 385 51.16 14.16 26.56
C ALA A 385 50.83 13.11 25.48
N ASP A 386 50.10 12.05 25.83
CA ASP A 386 49.69 11.01 24.87
C ASP A 386 48.58 11.52 23.96
N LEU A 387 47.68 12.35 24.49
CA LEU A 387 46.67 13.07 23.73
C LEU A 387 47.30 14.04 22.71
N LEU A 388 48.32 14.80 23.11
CA LEU A 388 49.02 15.72 22.20
C LEU A 388 49.79 14.97 21.10
N LYS A 389 50.42 13.82 21.42
CA LYS A 389 51.07 12.97 20.41
C LYS A 389 50.07 12.41 19.39
N PHE A 390 48.87 12.06 19.86
CA PHE A 390 47.81 11.58 18.99
C PHE A 390 47.28 12.68 18.06
N GLU A 391 47.10 13.89 18.59
CA GLU A 391 46.69 15.07 17.81
C GLU A 391 47.72 15.42 16.72
N ASP A 392 49.00 15.46 17.05
CA ASP A 392 50.08 15.70 16.08
C ASP A 392 50.14 14.61 15.00
N SER A 393 49.89 13.36 15.38
CA SER A 393 49.82 12.23 14.44
C SER A 393 48.66 12.39 13.43
N ILE A 394 47.51 12.89 13.87
CA ILE A 394 46.35 13.14 12.98
C ILE A 394 46.65 14.31 12.05
N LEU A 395 47.16 15.43 12.57
CA LEU A 395 47.44 16.61 11.76
C LEU A 395 48.52 16.35 10.71
N THR A 396 49.51 15.53 11.04
CA THR A 396 50.56 15.12 10.09
C THR A 396 49.99 14.26 8.96
N LYS A 397 49.06 13.34 9.25
CA LYS A 397 48.36 12.54 8.22
C LYS A 397 47.50 13.41 7.30
N ILE A 398 46.78 14.39 7.85
CA ILE A 398 45.93 15.29 7.04
C ILE A 398 46.78 16.15 6.10
N ARG A 399 47.91 16.69 6.58
CA ARG A 399 48.84 17.46 5.72
C ARG A 399 49.44 16.61 4.60
N GLY A 400 49.75 15.35 4.88
CA GLY A 400 50.23 14.40 3.86
C GLY A 400 49.20 14.13 2.76
N MET A 401 47.91 14.16 3.06
CA MET A 401 46.85 13.94 2.07
C MET A 401 46.61 15.17 1.17
N ILE A 402 46.85 16.39 1.68
CA ILE A 402 46.61 17.64 0.92
C ILE A 402 47.78 17.93 -0.04
N ALA A 403 49.01 17.52 0.27
CA ALA A 403 50.19 17.79 -0.55
C ALA A 403 50.26 16.98 -1.87
N GLY A 404 49.33 16.05 -2.11
CA GLY A 404 49.36 15.13 -3.26
C GLY A 404 48.49 15.52 -4.47
N VAL A 405 47.83 16.67 -4.47
CA VAL A 405 46.93 17.08 -5.58
C VAL A 405 47.63 18.10 -6.48
N PRO A 406 48.13 17.71 -7.66
CA PRO A 406 48.67 18.67 -8.63
C PRO A 406 47.54 19.54 -9.20
N ALA A 407 47.76 20.86 -9.19
CA ALA A 407 46.82 21.83 -9.72
C ALA A 407 46.61 21.64 -11.24
N PRO A 408 45.37 21.69 -11.74
CA PRO A 408 45.10 21.61 -13.17
C PRO A 408 45.56 22.88 -13.91
N PRO A 409 46.05 22.76 -15.16
CA PRO A 409 46.51 23.90 -15.95
C PRO A 409 45.32 24.75 -16.44
N ILE A 410 45.45 26.05 -16.26
CA ILE A 410 44.51 27.09 -16.69
C ILE A 410 44.64 27.29 -18.21
N PRO A 411 43.58 27.12 -19.02
CA PRO A 411 43.64 27.53 -20.43
C PRO A 411 43.38 29.04 -20.57
N ALA A 412 44.29 29.69 -21.30
CA ALA A 412 44.23 31.10 -21.64
C ALA A 412 43.11 31.40 -22.65
N SER A 413 42.23 32.35 -22.33
CA SER A 413 41.22 32.87 -23.24
C SER A 413 41.82 33.87 -24.22
N THR A 414 41.90 33.49 -25.49
CA THR A 414 42.15 34.41 -26.61
C THR A 414 40.89 35.20 -26.95
N SER A 415 41.03 36.52 -26.84
CA SER A 415 40.13 37.53 -27.36
C SER A 415 40.21 37.58 -28.89
N ALA A 416 39.07 37.67 -29.58
CA ALA A 416 39.00 38.17 -30.95
C ALA A 416 37.67 38.88 -31.18
N ALA A 417 37.79 40.19 -31.37
CA ALA A 417 36.75 41.09 -31.85
C ALA A 417 36.62 41.03 -33.38
N ASN A 418 35.43 41.37 -33.87
CA ASN A 418 35.08 42.02 -35.15
C ASN A 418 33.76 41.43 -35.68
N ALA A 419 32.90 42.08 -36.44
CA ALA A 419 32.50 43.47 -36.69
C ALA A 419 31.40 43.38 -37.78
N SER A 420 30.67 44.47 -38.01
CA SER A 420 29.89 44.78 -39.23
C SER A 420 28.47 44.17 -39.33
N VAL A 421 27.34 44.89 -39.25
CA VAL A 421 26.80 46.10 -39.93
C VAL A 421 26.11 45.81 -41.29
N ARG A 422 24.76 45.84 -41.24
CA ARG A 422 23.74 46.31 -42.25
C ARG A 422 23.46 45.48 -43.54
N PRO A 423 22.39 45.79 -44.32
CA PRO A 423 20.99 46.08 -43.96
C PRO A 423 19.94 45.41 -44.92
N ALA A 424 18.66 45.61 -44.57
CA ALA A 424 17.41 45.59 -45.36
C ALA A 424 17.41 45.21 -46.86
N GLY A 425 16.43 44.37 -47.23
CA GLY A 425 15.94 44.20 -48.60
C GLY A 425 14.46 43.78 -48.62
N ASN A 426 13.59 44.73 -48.96
CA ASN A 426 12.19 44.52 -49.33
C ASN A 426 12.08 43.65 -50.60
N GLY A 427 11.01 42.84 -50.70
CA GLY A 427 10.65 42.19 -51.95
C GLY A 427 9.47 41.20 -51.85
N THR A 428 8.25 41.70 -51.77
CA THR A 428 7.08 41.10 -52.45
C THR A 428 7.19 41.46 -53.94
N PRO A 429 6.70 40.66 -54.93
CA PRO A 429 5.28 40.26 -55.00
C PRO A 429 4.99 38.93 -55.73
N ALA A 430 3.69 38.71 -55.98
CA ALA A 430 3.09 37.92 -57.07
C ALA A 430 2.64 36.47 -56.75
N THR A 431 1.43 36.43 -56.21
CA THR A 431 0.28 35.63 -56.66
C THR A 431 0.50 34.80 -57.95
N ARG A 432 0.51 33.47 -57.81
CA ARG A 432 0.24 32.54 -58.92
C ARG A 432 -0.79 31.52 -58.46
N ALA A 433 -1.95 31.54 -59.11
CA ALA A 433 -3.02 30.59 -58.93
C ALA A 433 -2.57 29.22 -59.47
N GLU A 434 -2.54 28.22 -58.58
CA GLU A 434 -2.39 26.81 -58.96
C GLU A 434 -3.76 26.17 -59.14
N THR A 435 -3.91 25.56 -60.30
CA THR A 435 -4.99 24.68 -60.72
C THR A 435 -5.07 23.42 -59.84
N PRO A 436 -6.28 22.86 -59.62
CA PRO A 436 -6.46 21.71 -58.75
C PRO A 436 -6.00 20.42 -59.44
N VAL A 437 -5.02 19.75 -58.84
CA VAL A 437 -4.58 18.40 -59.21
C VAL A 437 -5.59 17.37 -58.64
N PRO A 438 -6.02 16.36 -59.40
CA PRO A 438 -6.94 15.33 -58.91
C PRO A 438 -6.26 14.43 -57.87
N PRO A 439 -7.03 13.86 -56.92
CA PRO A 439 -6.49 13.07 -55.82
C PRO A 439 -5.82 11.78 -56.31
N PRO A 440 -4.65 11.40 -55.76
CA PRO A 440 -4.02 10.13 -56.09
C PRO A 440 -4.90 8.98 -55.60
N ALA A 441 -5.07 7.99 -56.47
CA ALA A 441 -5.76 6.74 -56.19
C ALA A 441 -5.22 6.09 -54.91
N SER A 442 -6.14 5.62 -54.08
CA SER A 442 -5.86 4.88 -52.85
C SER A 442 -4.92 3.71 -53.13
N PRO A 443 -3.82 3.54 -52.37
CA PRO A 443 -3.01 2.35 -52.48
C PRO A 443 -3.83 1.14 -52.07
N THR A 444 -3.93 0.19 -52.98
CA THR A 444 -4.43 -1.17 -52.76
C THR A 444 -3.69 -1.80 -51.59
N ASN A 445 -4.48 -2.30 -50.66
CA ASN A 445 -4.09 -2.72 -49.32
C ASN A 445 -3.59 -4.17 -49.36
N ASP A 446 -2.49 -4.44 -50.06
CA ASP A 446 -1.88 -5.77 -50.20
C ASP A 446 -0.50 -5.82 -49.56
N HIS A 447 -0.47 -5.93 -48.22
CA HIS A 447 0.47 -6.72 -47.42
C HIS A 447 0.38 -6.30 -45.94
N ILE A 448 -0.61 -6.84 -45.22
CA ILE A 448 -0.59 -6.86 -43.76
C ILE A 448 0.55 -7.79 -43.37
N THR A 449 1.71 -7.21 -43.05
CA THR A 449 2.78 -7.92 -42.36
C THR A 449 2.20 -8.33 -41.00
N PRO A 450 2.03 -9.63 -40.69
CA PRO A 450 1.41 -10.04 -39.45
C PRO A 450 2.23 -9.48 -38.29
N SER A 451 1.63 -8.57 -37.52
CA SER A 451 2.21 -8.05 -36.29
C SER A 451 2.67 -9.24 -35.44
N PRO A 452 3.94 -9.24 -34.95
CA PRO A 452 4.45 -10.35 -34.15
C PRO A 452 3.49 -10.58 -32.98
N TYR A 453 2.84 -11.74 -32.99
CA TYR A 453 1.83 -12.11 -32.00
C TYR A 453 2.50 -12.08 -30.62
N VAL A 454 2.24 -11.03 -29.85
CA VAL A 454 2.65 -10.97 -28.45
C VAL A 454 1.75 -11.94 -27.71
N PRO A 455 2.26 -13.07 -27.20
CA PRO A 455 1.44 -14.02 -26.48
C PRO A 455 0.79 -13.30 -25.29
N GLN A 456 -0.48 -13.57 -25.04
CA GLN A 456 -1.15 -13.12 -23.82
C GLN A 456 -0.97 -14.19 -22.73
N PRO A 457 -0.91 -13.81 -21.43
CA PRO A 457 -0.78 -14.79 -20.37
C PRO A 457 -2.03 -15.66 -20.29
N SER A 458 -1.87 -16.95 -20.60
CA SER A 458 -2.96 -17.91 -20.60
C SER A 458 -3.39 -18.28 -19.17
N ARG A 459 -4.60 -18.81 -18.96
CA ARG A 459 -5.09 -19.11 -17.60
C ARG A 459 -4.36 -20.30 -16.98
N ILE A 460 -3.84 -20.17 -15.74
CA ILE A 460 -3.18 -21.29 -15.05
C ILE A 460 -4.22 -22.37 -14.68
N PRO A 461 -4.07 -23.62 -15.17
CA PRO A 461 -4.99 -24.71 -14.86
C PRO A 461 -4.99 -25.08 -13.37
N GLU A 462 -6.10 -25.64 -12.89
CA GLU A 462 -6.15 -26.15 -11.51
C GLU A 462 -5.14 -27.30 -11.33
N THR A 463 -4.36 -27.23 -10.25
CA THR A 463 -3.30 -28.18 -9.93
C THR A 463 -3.74 -29.09 -8.80
N LYS A 464 -3.79 -30.41 -9.03
CA LYS A 464 -4.26 -31.40 -8.05
C LYS A 464 -3.12 -32.19 -7.43
N THR A 465 -2.03 -32.39 -8.16
CA THR A 465 -0.87 -33.18 -7.73
C THR A 465 0.43 -32.38 -7.85
N LEU A 466 1.49 -32.85 -7.18
CA LEU A 466 2.84 -32.32 -7.35
C LEU A 466 3.32 -32.47 -8.79
N ASP A 467 3.02 -33.61 -9.43
CA ASP A 467 3.46 -33.90 -10.80
C ASP A 467 2.88 -32.90 -11.81
N GLU A 468 1.60 -32.51 -11.65
CA GLU A 468 1.01 -31.44 -12.46
C GLU A 468 1.68 -30.09 -12.21
N ALA A 469 1.99 -29.78 -10.94
CA ALA A 469 2.66 -28.54 -10.58
C ALA A 469 4.05 -28.43 -11.24
N LEU A 470 4.83 -29.50 -11.17
CA LEU A 470 6.15 -29.60 -11.80
C LEU A 470 6.06 -29.55 -13.33
N ALA A 471 5.09 -30.25 -13.93
CA ALA A 471 4.86 -30.20 -15.37
C ALA A 471 4.51 -28.79 -15.84
N TYR A 472 3.58 -28.09 -15.17
CA TYR A 472 3.22 -26.71 -15.50
C TYR A 472 4.42 -25.76 -15.32
N TRP A 473 5.24 -26.00 -14.31
CA TRP A 473 6.42 -25.19 -14.03
C TRP A 473 7.52 -25.32 -15.10
N GLU A 474 7.83 -26.55 -15.50
CA GLU A 474 8.96 -26.83 -16.40
C GLU A 474 8.57 -26.80 -17.89
N HIS A 475 7.37 -27.25 -18.23
CA HIS A 475 6.96 -27.53 -19.61
C HIS A 475 5.66 -26.81 -20.02
N GLY A 476 4.93 -26.23 -19.08
CA GLY A 476 3.57 -25.75 -19.33
C GLY A 476 2.57 -26.91 -19.46
N ALA A 477 1.42 -26.63 -20.07
CA ALA A 477 0.41 -27.60 -20.45
C ALA A 477 -0.44 -27.06 -21.63
N PRO A 478 0.07 -27.09 -22.87
CA PRO A 478 -0.64 -26.57 -24.04
C PRO A 478 -2.04 -27.17 -24.20
N GLN A 479 -2.21 -28.46 -23.90
CA GLN A 479 -3.50 -29.16 -23.91
C GLN A 479 -4.53 -28.63 -22.90
N LYS A 480 -4.10 -27.85 -21.90
CA LYS A 480 -4.96 -27.14 -20.94
C LYS A 480 -4.95 -25.62 -21.16
N GLY A 481 -4.38 -25.16 -22.28
CA GLY A 481 -4.22 -23.75 -22.63
C GLY A 481 -3.15 -23.04 -21.82
N LEU A 482 -2.08 -23.71 -21.41
CA LEU A 482 -0.91 -23.11 -20.76
C LEU A 482 0.32 -23.32 -21.65
N ASP A 483 0.51 -22.45 -22.63
CA ASP A 483 1.53 -22.67 -23.68
C ASP A 483 2.96 -22.35 -23.21
N VAL A 484 3.07 -21.43 -22.25
CA VAL A 484 4.36 -20.97 -21.71
C VAL A 484 4.61 -21.61 -20.34
N PRO A 485 5.79 -22.22 -20.09
CA PRO A 485 6.18 -22.72 -18.78
C PRO A 485 6.11 -21.64 -17.70
N LEU A 486 5.57 -21.97 -16.52
CA LEU A 486 5.35 -20.97 -15.46
C LEU A 486 6.64 -20.31 -14.93
N LYS A 487 7.80 -20.95 -15.08
CA LYS A 487 9.10 -20.37 -14.70
C LYS A 487 9.51 -19.16 -15.56
N GLU A 488 8.98 -19.05 -16.79
CA GLU A 488 9.30 -17.98 -17.75
C GLU A 488 8.25 -16.85 -17.76
N TRP A 489 7.18 -17.01 -16.98
CA TRP A 489 6.10 -16.03 -16.95
C TRP A 489 6.54 -14.66 -16.46
N ALA A 490 7.43 -14.60 -15.46
CA ALA A 490 7.92 -13.34 -14.93
C ALA A 490 8.81 -12.57 -15.92
N THR A 491 9.41 -13.26 -16.90
CA THR A 491 10.22 -12.65 -17.96
C THR A 491 9.38 -12.23 -19.16
N LEU A 492 8.28 -12.94 -19.43
CA LEU A 492 7.46 -12.73 -20.63
C LEU A 492 6.27 -11.79 -20.40
N PHE A 493 5.74 -11.72 -19.18
CA PHE A 493 4.53 -10.95 -18.87
C PHE A 493 4.77 -9.94 -17.75
N LYS A 494 4.12 -8.79 -17.84
CA LYS A 494 4.11 -7.81 -16.73
C LYS A 494 3.20 -8.32 -15.62
N SER A 495 3.54 -8.04 -14.36
CA SER A 495 2.76 -8.46 -13.19
C SER A 495 1.28 -8.04 -13.24
N SER A 496 1.00 -6.88 -13.85
CA SER A 496 -0.36 -6.38 -14.10
C SER A 496 -1.19 -7.30 -14.99
N GLU A 497 -0.57 -8.00 -15.94
CA GLU A 497 -1.24 -8.80 -16.98
C GLU A 497 -1.75 -10.14 -16.44
N TYR A 498 -1.15 -10.66 -15.36
CA TYR A 498 -1.56 -11.92 -14.72
C TYR A 498 -1.97 -11.76 -13.25
N THR A 499 -2.43 -10.56 -12.86
CA THR A 499 -2.83 -10.25 -11.47
C THR A 499 -3.83 -11.26 -10.90
N SER A 500 -4.78 -11.74 -11.71
CA SER A 500 -5.79 -12.74 -11.32
C SER A 500 -5.20 -14.13 -11.05
N GLU A 501 -4.03 -14.43 -11.62
CA GLU A 501 -3.36 -15.74 -11.55
C GLU A 501 -2.12 -15.73 -10.64
N ALA A 502 -1.67 -14.54 -10.18
CA ALA A 502 -0.49 -14.36 -9.33
C ALA A 502 -0.48 -15.24 -8.08
N VAL A 503 -1.65 -15.47 -7.46
CA VAL A 503 -1.77 -16.34 -6.28
C VAL A 503 -1.50 -17.81 -6.63
N LYS A 504 -1.96 -18.30 -7.79
CA LYS A 504 -1.70 -19.68 -8.23
C LYS A 504 -0.24 -19.85 -8.63
N LEU A 505 0.31 -18.91 -9.38
CA LEU A 505 1.72 -18.88 -9.76
C LEU A 505 2.62 -18.94 -8.53
N GLY A 506 2.37 -18.10 -7.52
CA GLY A 506 3.12 -18.09 -6.26
C GLY A 506 3.02 -19.42 -5.51
N ASN A 507 1.84 -20.06 -5.49
CA ASN A 507 1.67 -21.36 -4.84
C ASN A 507 2.44 -22.48 -5.52
N ILE A 508 2.39 -22.54 -6.86
CA ILE A 508 3.12 -23.54 -7.66
C ILE A 508 4.63 -23.32 -7.49
N ARG A 509 5.09 -22.07 -7.62
CA ARG A 509 6.48 -21.68 -7.41
C ARG A 509 7.03 -22.18 -6.07
N PHE A 510 6.33 -21.91 -4.96
CA PHE A 510 6.79 -22.33 -3.64
C PHE A 510 6.96 -23.85 -3.50
N VAL A 511 6.07 -24.64 -4.08
CA VAL A 511 6.17 -26.11 -4.03
C VAL A 511 7.30 -26.61 -4.92
N CYS A 512 7.45 -26.04 -6.13
CA CYS A 512 8.51 -26.43 -7.06
C CYS A 512 9.91 -26.06 -6.54
N GLU A 513 10.06 -24.88 -5.92
CA GLU A 513 11.30 -24.47 -5.25
C GLU A 513 11.63 -25.40 -4.07
N GLU A 514 10.66 -25.78 -3.25
CA GLU A 514 10.90 -26.71 -2.13
C GLU A 514 11.40 -28.08 -2.65
N PHE A 515 10.79 -28.59 -3.72
CA PHE A 515 11.21 -29.84 -4.35
C PHE A 515 12.62 -29.74 -4.94
N ARG A 516 12.92 -28.66 -5.69
CA ARG A 516 14.22 -28.49 -6.36
C ARG A 516 15.35 -28.16 -5.40
N ILE A 517 15.14 -27.23 -4.47
CA ILE A 517 16.20 -26.70 -3.60
C ILE A 517 16.41 -27.58 -2.38
N HIS A 518 15.33 -27.97 -1.68
CA HIS A 518 15.45 -28.69 -0.41
C HIS A 518 15.38 -30.21 -0.53
N CYS A 519 14.88 -30.72 -1.66
CA CYS A 519 14.85 -32.16 -1.93
C CYS A 519 15.72 -32.55 -3.13
N ASN A 520 16.49 -31.61 -3.70
CA ASN A 520 17.36 -31.80 -4.86
C ASN A 520 16.68 -32.45 -6.08
N GLY A 521 15.35 -32.26 -6.21
CA GLY A 521 14.55 -32.92 -7.25
C GLY A 521 14.31 -34.43 -7.03
N ASP A 522 14.62 -34.97 -5.85
CA ASP A 522 14.42 -36.38 -5.52
C ASP A 522 13.04 -36.61 -4.88
N PHE A 523 12.23 -37.46 -5.52
CA PHE A 523 10.90 -37.82 -5.03
C PHE A 523 10.93 -38.64 -3.73
N ALA A 524 11.95 -39.45 -3.49
CA ALA A 524 12.06 -40.24 -2.26
C ALA A 524 12.29 -39.32 -1.06
N VAL A 525 13.22 -38.37 -1.18
CA VAL A 525 13.50 -37.36 -0.15
C VAL A 525 12.27 -36.48 0.09
N PHE A 526 11.57 -36.10 -0.99
CA PHE A 526 10.35 -35.32 -0.87
C PHE A 526 9.22 -36.08 -0.18
N GLU A 527 9.03 -37.36 -0.48
CA GLU A 527 7.99 -38.20 0.13
C GLU A 527 8.31 -38.51 1.60
N GLU A 528 9.59 -38.66 1.96
CA GLU A 528 10.02 -38.76 3.36
C GLU A 528 9.68 -37.50 4.15
N LYS A 529 9.94 -36.32 3.56
CA LYS A 529 9.66 -35.02 4.18
C LYS A 529 8.16 -34.69 4.23
N PHE A 530 7.40 -35.07 3.21
CA PHE A 530 5.97 -34.77 3.07
C PHE A 530 5.14 -36.02 2.73
N PRO A 531 5.01 -36.98 3.67
CA PRO A 531 4.43 -38.29 3.39
C PRO A 531 2.97 -38.25 2.97
N GLY A 532 2.65 -38.91 1.86
CA GLY A 532 1.31 -39.04 1.29
C GLY A 532 0.74 -37.74 0.70
N MET A 533 1.56 -36.70 0.54
CA MET A 533 1.11 -35.38 0.10
C MET A 533 1.21 -35.15 -1.41
N ARG A 534 1.95 -35.99 -2.14
CA ARG A 534 2.14 -35.88 -3.61
C ARG A 534 0.84 -35.74 -4.40
N ARG A 535 -0.24 -36.42 -3.97
CA ARG A 535 -1.56 -36.42 -4.63
C ARG A 535 -2.55 -35.38 -4.10
N LYS A 536 -2.12 -34.48 -3.20
CA LYS A 536 -2.99 -33.52 -2.50
C LYS A 536 -2.37 -32.13 -2.48
N PHE A 537 -2.30 -31.48 -3.65
CA PHE A 537 -1.55 -30.22 -3.83
C PHE A 537 -1.90 -29.13 -2.79
N THR A 538 -3.17 -28.95 -2.44
CA THR A 538 -3.57 -27.96 -1.40
C THR A 538 -3.02 -28.29 -0.02
N MET A 539 -2.98 -29.56 0.37
CA MET A 539 -2.42 -29.99 1.65
C MET A 539 -0.90 -29.87 1.62
N LEU A 540 -0.28 -30.27 0.51
CA LEU A 540 1.15 -30.14 0.29
C LEU A 540 1.60 -28.67 0.42
N MET A 541 0.93 -27.74 -0.26
CA MET A 541 1.23 -26.32 -0.19
C MET A 541 1.16 -25.77 1.25
N LYS A 542 0.17 -26.21 2.06
CA LYS A 542 0.07 -25.81 3.47
C LYS A 542 1.25 -26.33 4.29
N SER A 543 1.66 -27.58 4.09
CA SER A 543 2.80 -28.19 4.78
C SER A 543 4.11 -27.51 4.40
N VAL A 544 4.34 -27.26 3.11
CA VAL A 544 5.53 -26.52 2.63
C VAL A 544 5.58 -25.13 3.25
N ARG A 545 4.47 -24.39 3.31
CA ARG A 545 4.44 -23.07 3.99
C ARG A 545 4.71 -23.15 5.50
N ALA A 546 4.22 -24.19 6.17
CA ALA A 546 4.49 -24.39 7.59
C ALA A 546 5.98 -24.67 7.83
N GLU A 547 6.58 -25.50 6.98
CA GLU A 547 8.00 -25.84 7.02
C GLU A 547 8.89 -24.60 6.75
N ARG A 548 8.58 -23.81 5.71
CA ARG A 548 9.30 -22.55 5.43
C ARG A 548 9.19 -21.54 6.58
N LYS A 549 8.06 -21.54 7.30
CA LYS A 549 7.89 -20.72 8.50
C LYS A 549 8.75 -21.22 9.66
N LEU A 550 8.89 -22.54 9.84
CA LEU A 550 9.78 -23.12 10.85
C LEU A 550 11.25 -22.78 10.57
N ARG A 551 11.66 -22.73 9.29
CA ARG A 551 13.02 -22.33 8.88
C ARG A 551 13.27 -20.81 8.91
N GLY A 552 12.24 -20.00 9.17
CA GLY A 552 12.36 -18.54 9.18
C GLY A 552 12.39 -17.87 7.79
N GLU A 553 12.24 -18.63 6.71
CA GLU A 553 12.18 -18.11 5.33
C GLU A 553 10.87 -17.35 5.06
N ALA A 554 9.79 -17.70 5.77
CA ALA A 554 8.49 -17.07 5.63
C ALA A 554 8.06 -16.40 6.94
N LYS A 555 8.02 -15.06 6.95
CA LYS A 555 7.41 -14.31 8.05
C LYS A 555 5.91 -14.57 8.09
N SER A 556 5.38 -14.87 9.26
CA SER A 556 3.94 -14.90 9.47
C SER A 556 3.41 -13.49 9.19
N ARG A 557 2.61 -13.31 8.15
CA ARG A 557 1.87 -12.06 7.99
C ARG A 557 0.97 -11.98 9.22
N ASN A 558 1.29 -11.07 10.14
CA ASN A 558 0.42 -10.76 11.27
C ASN A 558 -0.95 -10.48 10.66
N SER A 559 -1.94 -11.32 10.97
CA SER A 559 -3.30 -11.03 10.51
C SER A 559 -3.58 -9.62 11.02
N ARG A 560 -3.88 -8.66 10.13
CA ARG A 560 -4.34 -7.33 10.53
C ARG A 560 -5.44 -7.58 11.57
N LYS A 561 -5.13 -7.27 12.82
CA LYS A 561 -5.91 -7.70 13.97
C LYS A 561 -7.05 -6.74 14.21
#